data_AF-A0A180F129-F1
#
_entry.id   AF-A0A180F129-F1
#
_cell.length_a   1.000
_cell.length_b   1.000
_cell.length_c   1.000
_cell.angle_alpha   90.00
_cell.angle_beta   90.00
_cell.angle_gamma   90.00
#
_symmetry.space_group_name_H-M   'P 1'
#
loop_
_entity.id
_entity.type
_entity.pdbx_description
1 polymer ?
#
loop_
_entity_poly.entity_id
_entity_poly.type
_entity_poly.pdbx_seq_one_letter_code
_entity_poly.pdbx_strand_id
1 'polypeptide(L)'
;MADSIGRKDVDFNASQELITTAALLNSARWKLIDSWILEVLLPAKSKWEEAWKAYQNRKTRNSNITSAKNQARKKYEPILRTLVATLTADPLVTDTDLNSMGIVGRHKSGAPIPVPTTYPKTEIKLPAPAKIELHFRDNGETGHAKPHGVRGAEIRWAILETPPTDWDELQHSEFDTQSPFTLTFKGGERAKTVYFALRWENTTGEKGPWAEIQSAVIP
;
A
#
# COMPACT_ATOMS: atom_id res chain seq x y z
N MET A 1 4.74 14.71 -3.20
CA MET A 1 4.35 15.43 -1.98
C MET A 1 3.34 16.47 -2.41
N ALA A 2 2.13 16.48 -1.84
CA ALA A 2 1.24 17.63 -2.00
C ALA A 2 1.98 18.87 -1.46
N ASP A 3 1.90 19.99 -2.19
CA ASP A 3 2.66 21.21 -1.91
C ASP A 3 2.01 21.92 -0.70
N SER A 4 2.29 21.45 0.52
CA SER A 4 1.78 22.01 1.79
C SER A 4 2.31 23.42 2.09
N ILE A 5 3.27 23.89 1.29
CA ILE A 5 3.83 25.23 1.33
C ILE A 5 3.21 26.05 0.21
N GLY A 6 2.60 27.18 0.57
CA GLY A 6 1.94 28.05 -0.40
C GLY A 6 2.85 28.56 -1.52
N ARG A 7 2.36 28.48 -2.77
CA ARG A 7 3.12 28.96 -3.95
C ARG A 7 3.20 30.47 -4.04
N LYS A 8 2.12 31.20 -3.73
CA LYS A 8 2.16 32.67 -3.68
C LYS A 8 2.83 33.12 -2.39
N ASP A 9 3.48 34.27 -2.38
CA ASP A 9 4.19 34.75 -1.18
C ASP A 9 3.26 34.95 0.02
N VAL A 10 2.00 35.33 -0.21
CA VAL A 10 1.01 35.46 0.86
C VAL A 10 0.67 34.10 1.47
N ASP A 11 0.48 33.08 0.63
CA ASP A 11 0.20 31.71 1.07
C ASP A 11 1.45 31.12 1.74
N PHE A 12 2.64 31.36 1.20
CA PHE A 12 3.91 30.98 1.80
C PHE A 12 4.07 31.59 3.19
N ASN A 13 3.75 32.87 3.36
CA ASN A 13 3.83 33.53 4.66
C ASN A 13 2.84 32.92 5.66
N ALA A 14 1.62 32.58 5.24
CA ALA A 14 0.66 31.91 6.11
C ALA A 14 1.13 30.49 6.49
N SER A 15 1.57 29.68 5.52
CA SER A 15 2.07 28.32 5.76
C SER A 15 3.28 28.31 6.68
N GLN A 16 4.26 29.20 6.47
CA GLN A 16 5.49 29.20 7.27
C GLN A 16 5.22 29.56 8.74
N GLU A 17 4.30 30.50 9.00
CA GLU A 17 3.92 30.87 10.38
C GLU A 17 3.30 29.68 11.12
N LEU A 18 2.33 29.01 10.49
CA LEU A 18 1.66 27.84 11.07
C LEU A 18 2.65 26.71 11.38
N ILE A 19 3.46 26.32 10.38
CA ILE A 19 4.39 25.20 10.48
C ILE A 19 5.47 25.48 11.54
N THR A 20 6.08 26.66 11.52
CA THR A 20 7.17 26.97 12.47
C THR A 20 6.68 27.19 13.89
N THR A 21 5.51 27.80 14.07
CA THR A 21 4.91 27.96 15.41
C THR A 21 4.61 26.61 16.04
N ALA A 22 4.01 25.69 15.28
CA ALA A 22 3.72 24.34 15.76
C ALA A 22 5.00 23.55 16.05
N ALA A 23 6.02 23.65 15.19
CA ALA A 23 7.32 23.02 15.40
C ALA A 23 8.03 23.50 16.67
N LEU A 24 7.98 24.80 16.97
CA LEU A 24 8.55 25.35 18.20
C LEU A 24 7.77 24.92 19.44
N LEU A 25 6.44 24.95 19.38
CA LEU A 25 5.59 24.56 20.50
C LEU A 25 5.77 23.08 20.89
N ASN A 26 6.05 22.23 19.90
CA ASN A 26 6.15 20.78 20.07
C ASN A 26 7.58 20.25 19.96
N SER A 27 8.62 21.10 19.94
CA SER A 27 10.00 20.69 19.64
C SER A 27 10.50 19.56 20.55
N ALA A 28 10.17 19.62 21.84
CA ALA A 28 10.51 18.58 22.82
C ALA A 28 9.77 17.25 22.55
N ARG A 29 8.47 17.31 22.19
CA ARG A 29 7.65 16.13 21.89
C ARG A 29 8.11 15.44 20.61
N TRP A 30 8.43 16.22 19.58
CA TRP A 30 8.87 15.74 18.27
C TRP A 30 10.40 15.55 18.19
N LYS A 31 11.12 15.72 19.31
CA LYS A 31 12.57 15.54 19.41
C LYS A 31 13.35 16.25 18.28
N LEU A 32 12.90 17.46 17.92
CA LEU A 32 13.57 18.24 16.89
C LEU A 32 14.97 18.65 17.38
N ILE A 33 15.92 18.74 16.45
CA ILE A 33 17.31 19.09 16.77
C ILE A 33 17.37 20.58 17.11
N ASP A 34 17.55 20.91 18.40
CA ASP A 34 17.56 22.28 18.90
C ASP A 34 18.57 23.18 18.18
N SER A 35 19.79 22.68 17.93
CA SER A 35 20.81 23.44 17.19
C SER A 35 20.38 23.78 15.77
N TRP A 36 19.74 22.84 15.06
CA TRP A 36 19.24 23.09 13.72
C TRP A 36 18.10 24.13 13.71
N ILE A 37 17.19 24.08 14.70
CA ILE A 37 16.14 25.08 14.84
C ILE A 37 16.74 26.47 15.07
N LEU A 38 17.64 26.60 16.05
CA LEU A 38 18.18 27.89 16.49
C LEU A 38 19.14 28.51 15.46
N GLU A 39 19.94 27.69 14.79
CA GLU A 39 21.01 28.18 13.90
C GLU A 39 20.60 28.25 12.42
N VAL A 40 19.60 27.46 12.01
CA VAL A 40 19.20 27.34 10.59
C VAL A 40 17.79 27.86 10.36
N LEU A 41 16.80 27.30 11.07
CA LEU A 41 15.39 27.59 10.81
C LEU A 41 15.02 29.02 11.21
N LEU A 42 15.27 29.41 12.47
CA LEU A 42 14.89 30.71 13.00
C LEU A 42 15.57 31.88 12.27
N PRO A 43 16.89 31.85 11.97
CA PRO A 43 17.52 32.95 11.24
C PRO A 43 17.00 33.10 9.80
N ALA A 44 16.67 31.99 9.13
CA ALA A 44 16.08 32.04 7.80
C ALA A 44 14.65 32.60 7.83
N LYS A 45 13.85 32.20 8.82
CA LYS A 45 12.52 32.74 9.09
C LYS A 45 12.57 34.25 9.34
N SER A 46 13.43 34.73 10.23
CA SER A 46 13.56 36.16 10.54
C SER A 46 13.92 36.99 9.30
N LYS A 47 14.84 36.51 8.45
CA LYS A 47 15.20 37.16 7.18
C LYS A 47 14.02 37.25 6.20
N TRP A 48 13.20 36.20 6.12
CA TRP A 48 11.98 36.23 5.32
C TRP A 48 10.99 37.27 5.86
N GLU A 49 10.73 37.27 7.17
CA GLU A 49 9.74 38.14 7.79
C GLU A 49 10.09 39.63 7.68
N GLU A 50 11.36 39.97 7.86
CA GLU A 50 11.87 41.32 7.65
C GLU A 50 11.66 41.78 6.19
N ALA A 51 12.08 40.95 5.22
CA ALA A 51 11.95 41.28 3.81
C ALA A 51 10.50 41.32 3.33
N TRP A 52 9.64 40.45 3.86
CA TRP A 52 8.21 40.42 3.59
C TRP A 52 7.51 41.68 4.12
N LYS A 53 7.80 42.07 5.37
CA LYS A 53 7.28 43.31 5.97
C LYS A 53 7.69 44.54 5.17
N ALA A 54 8.96 44.61 4.73
CA ALA A 54 9.44 45.69 3.87
C ALA A 54 8.71 45.72 2.51
N TYR A 55 8.46 44.55 1.91
CA TYR A 55 7.74 44.41 0.64
C TYR A 55 6.25 44.79 0.73
N GLN A 56 5.60 44.56 1.88
CA GLN A 56 4.19 44.93 2.11
C GLN A 56 3.96 46.46 2.09
N ASN A 57 4.98 47.26 2.42
CA ASN A 57 4.86 48.70 2.37
C ASN A 57 4.93 49.24 0.92
N ARG A 58 3.75 49.44 0.31
CA ARG A 58 3.62 49.92 -1.07
C ARG A 58 4.26 51.28 -1.34
N LYS A 59 4.41 52.15 -0.32
CA LYS A 59 4.97 53.50 -0.48
C LYS A 59 6.49 53.48 -0.67
N THR A 60 7.17 52.50 -0.07
CA THR A 60 8.64 52.38 -0.10
C THR A 60 9.12 51.26 -1.01
N ARG A 61 8.21 50.39 -1.48
CA ARG A 61 8.54 49.23 -2.31
C ARG A 61 9.21 49.64 -3.62
N ASN A 62 10.39 49.07 -3.85
CA ASN A 62 11.17 49.22 -5.06
C ASN A 62 11.75 47.88 -5.53
N SER A 63 12.53 47.89 -6.61
CA SER A 63 13.17 46.69 -7.18
C SER A 63 14.11 46.00 -6.19
N ASN A 64 14.87 46.76 -5.41
CA ASN A 64 15.79 46.21 -4.39
C ASN A 64 15.04 45.46 -3.29
N ILE A 65 13.94 46.01 -2.76
CA ILE A 65 13.09 45.35 -1.76
C ILE A 65 12.45 44.08 -2.33
N THR A 66 12.01 44.13 -3.59
CA THR A 66 11.43 42.96 -4.27
C THR A 66 12.47 41.85 -4.45
N SER A 67 13.69 42.21 -4.86
CA SER A 67 14.81 41.28 -4.99
C SER A 67 15.21 40.67 -3.64
N ALA A 68 15.31 41.48 -2.58
CA ALA A 68 15.63 41.01 -1.23
C ALA A 68 14.61 39.98 -0.72
N LYS A 69 13.30 40.24 -0.89
CA LYS A 69 12.23 39.30 -0.52
C LYS A 69 12.31 38.00 -1.33
N ASN A 70 12.54 38.07 -2.64
CA ASN A 70 12.70 36.88 -3.48
C ASN A 70 13.93 36.04 -3.07
N GLN A 71 15.06 36.69 -2.76
CA GLN A 71 16.26 36.00 -2.28
C GLN A 71 16.06 35.35 -0.91
N ALA A 72 15.36 36.03 0.01
CA ALA A 72 15.00 35.47 1.31
C ALA A 72 14.14 34.22 1.15
N ARG A 73 13.10 34.27 0.29
CA ARG A 73 12.28 33.10 -0.02
C ARG A 73 13.09 31.95 -0.61
N LYS A 74 13.94 32.23 -1.60
CA LYS A 74 14.77 31.23 -2.27
C LYS A 74 15.67 30.46 -1.28
N LYS A 75 16.12 31.14 -0.21
CA LYS A 75 16.93 30.53 0.86
C LYS A 75 16.08 29.79 1.90
N TYR A 76 14.92 30.33 2.27
CA TYR A 76 14.10 29.79 3.34
C TYR A 76 13.21 28.62 2.92
N GLU A 77 12.64 28.67 1.71
CA GLU A 77 11.71 27.63 1.22
C GLU A 77 12.30 26.20 1.25
N PRO A 78 13.57 25.96 0.86
CA PRO A 78 14.17 24.63 1.00
C PRO A 78 14.29 24.16 2.45
N ILE A 79 14.62 25.07 3.39
CA ILE A 79 14.74 24.77 4.82
C ILE A 79 13.37 24.37 5.39
N LEU A 80 12.33 25.11 5.01
CA LEU A 80 10.95 24.80 5.42
C LEU A 80 10.48 23.46 4.82
N ARG A 81 10.85 23.15 3.58
CA ARG A 81 10.60 21.83 2.97
C ARG A 81 11.28 20.69 3.72
N THR A 82 12.53 20.90 4.18
CA THR A 82 13.23 19.92 5.02
C THR A 82 12.46 19.67 6.31
N LEU A 83 12.00 20.72 7.00
CA LEU A 83 11.19 20.58 8.21
C LEU A 83 9.91 19.77 7.93
N VAL A 84 9.14 20.12 6.90
CA VAL A 84 7.92 19.40 6.52
C VAL A 84 8.21 17.92 6.24
N ALA A 85 9.30 17.62 5.53
CA ALA A 85 9.69 16.24 5.24
C ALA A 85 10.05 15.47 6.51
N THR A 86 10.81 16.08 7.44
CA THR A 86 11.12 15.51 8.75
C THR A 86 9.85 15.21 9.54
N LEU A 87 8.94 16.19 9.66
CA LEU A 87 7.68 16.03 10.39
C LEU A 87 6.78 14.95 9.78
N THR A 88 6.74 14.84 8.46
CA THR A 88 5.90 13.84 7.77
C THR A 88 6.46 12.42 7.91
N ALA A 89 7.77 12.28 8.14
CA ALA A 89 8.44 10.99 8.29
C ALA A 89 8.53 10.51 9.75
N ASP A 90 8.35 11.41 10.71
CA ASP A 90 8.52 11.10 12.13
C ASP A 90 7.25 10.44 12.72
N PRO A 91 7.34 9.21 13.26
CA PRO A 91 6.20 8.53 13.86
C PRO A 91 5.64 9.23 15.12
N LEU A 92 6.38 10.15 15.75
CA LEU A 92 5.92 10.95 16.89
C LEU A 92 4.99 12.10 16.48
N VAL A 93 4.96 12.44 15.19
CA VAL A 93 4.08 13.48 14.64
C VAL A 93 2.83 12.80 14.09
N THR A 94 1.69 13.06 14.72
CA THR A 94 0.43 12.41 14.33
C THR A 94 -0.17 13.04 13.08
N ASP A 95 -1.07 12.33 12.40
CA ASP A 95 -1.82 12.90 11.27
C ASP A 95 -2.64 14.13 11.70
N THR A 96 -3.13 14.17 12.94
CA THR A 96 -3.81 15.33 13.52
C THR A 96 -2.86 16.52 13.65
N ASP A 97 -1.62 16.29 14.11
CA ASP A 97 -0.60 17.32 14.18
C ASP A 97 -0.29 17.89 12.78
N LEU A 98 -0.07 17.01 11.79
CA LEU A 98 0.18 17.41 10.40
C LEU A 98 -0.97 18.24 9.81
N ASN A 99 -2.20 17.78 9.99
CA ASN A 99 -3.40 18.46 9.48
C ASN A 99 -3.59 19.83 10.13
N SER A 100 -3.25 20.00 11.42
CA SER A 100 -3.33 21.29 12.12
C SER A 100 -2.40 22.35 11.51
N MET A 101 -1.30 21.92 10.86
CA MET A 101 -0.35 22.80 10.17
C MET A 101 -0.66 22.97 8.68
N GLY A 102 -1.76 22.42 8.18
CA GLY A 102 -2.09 22.40 6.74
C GLY A 102 -1.21 21.43 5.93
N ILE A 103 -0.50 20.50 6.58
CA ILE A 103 0.26 19.45 5.93
C ILE A 103 -0.65 18.25 5.74
N VAL A 104 -1.03 17.96 4.50
CA VAL A 104 -1.78 16.74 4.20
C VAL A 104 -0.86 15.54 4.46
N GLY A 105 -1.20 14.73 5.46
CA GLY A 105 -0.47 13.51 5.80
C GLY A 105 -0.29 12.59 4.59
N ARG A 106 0.81 11.83 4.56
CA ARG A 106 1.02 10.83 3.51
C ARG A 106 -0.10 9.79 3.65
N HIS A 107 -0.77 9.44 2.54
CA HIS A 107 -1.65 8.29 2.52
C HIS A 107 -0.91 7.09 3.12
N LYS A 108 -1.38 6.60 4.26
CA LYS A 108 -0.98 5.29 4.76
C LYS A 108 -1.38 4.30 3.66
N SER A 109 -0.41 3.55 3.14
CA SER A 109 -0.70 2.46 2.22
C SER A 109 -1.79 1.59 2.84
N GLY A 110 -2.78 1.19 2.04
CA GLY A 110 -3.98 0.49 2.51
C GLY A 110 -3.67 -0.66 3.46
N ALA A 111 -4.62 -0.96 4.34
CA ALA A 111 -4.50 -2.05 5.31
C ALA A 111 -3.99 -3.34 4.62
N PRO A 112 -3.14 -4.14 5.30
CA PRO A 112 -2.66 -5.40 4.76
C PRO A 112 -3.83 -6.23 4.24
N ILE A 113 -3.68 -6.82 3.05
CA ILE A 113 -4.68 -7.72 2.50
C ILE A 113 -4.73 -8.94 3.43
N PRO A 114 -5.90 -9.29 4.00
CA PRO A 114 -5.98 -10.38 4.96
C PRO A 114 -5.67 -11.73 4.30
N VAL A 115 -5.19 -12.67 5.12
CA VAL A 115 -5.06 -14.08 4.74
C VAL A 115 -6.46 -14.62 4.40
N PRO A 116 -6.62 -15.38 3.30
CA PRO A 116 -7.92 -15.96 2.96
C PRO A 116 -8.39 -16.91 4.07
N THR A 117 -9.62 -16.73 4.55
CA THR A 117 -10.21 -17.58 5.60
C THR A 117 -11.15 -18.66 5.05
N THR A 118 -11.52 -18.56 3.78
CA THR A 118 -12.34 -19.55 3.05
C THR A 118 -11.47 -20.41 2.15
N TYR A 119 -12.08 -21.41 1.52
CA TYR A 119 -11.45 -22.30 0.53
C TYR A 119 -12.31 -22.40 -0.74
N PRO A 120 -11.73 -22.78 -1.89
CA PRO A 120 -12.48 -22.96 -3.12
C PRO A 120 -13.45 -24.13 -3.03
N LYS A 121 -14.70 -23.92 -3.47
CA LYS A 121 -15.65 -24.98 -3.77
C LYS A 121 -15.49 -25.37 -5.24
N THR A 122 -15.24 -26.66 -5.49
CA THR A 122 -14.93 -27.19 -6.82
C THR A 122 -16.09 -28.03 -7.39
N GLU A 123 -16.36 -27.83 -8.68
CA GLU A 123 -17.23 -28.62 -9.54
C GLU A 123 -16.38 -29.27 -10.64
N ILE A 124 -16.56 -30.57 -10.84
CA ILE A 124 -15.72 -31.38 -11.73
C ILE A 124 -16.45 -31.61 -13.05
N LYS A 125 -15.78 -31.33 -14.17
CA LYS A 125 -16.30 -31.63 -15.52
C LYS A 125 -15.32 -32.50 -16.30
N LEU A 126 -15.85 -33.40 -17.11
CA LEU A 126 -15.09 -34.37 -17.91
C LEU A 126 -15.32 -34.06 -19.40
N PRO A 127 -14.65 -33.04 -19.96
CA PRO A 127 -14.98 -32.52 -21.30
C PRO A 127 -14.54 -33.45 -22.44
N ALA A 128 -13.52 -34.29 -22.21
CA ALA A 128 -12.92 -35.16 -23.21
C ALA A 128 -12.13 -36.29 -22.54
N PRO A 129 -11.76 -37.37 -23.28
CA PRO A 129 -10.87 -38.41 -22.76
C PRO A 129 -9.56 -37.83 -22.24
N ALA A 130 -9.07 -38.36 -21.12
CA ALA A 130 -7.87 -37.93 -20.42
C ALA A 130 -7.85 -36.43 -20.02
N LYS A 131 -9.01 -35.77 -19.94
CA LYS A 131 -9.13 -34.38 -19.48
C LYS A 131 -10.13 -34.25 -18.34
N ILE A 132 -9.75 -33.50 -17.32
CA ILE A 132 -10.61 -33.13 -16.19
C ILE A 132 -10.53 -31.62 -16.02
N GLU A 133 -11.68 -30.95 -15.97
CA GLU A 133 -11.80 -29.53 -15.66
C GLU A 133 -12.28 -29.34 -14.22
N LEU A 134 -11.54 -28.53 -13.47
CA LEU A 134 -11.88 -28.09 -12.12
C LEU A 134 -12.44 -26.67 -12.20
N HIS A 135 -13.76 -26.57 -12.04
CA HIS A 135 -14.45 -25.29 -11.97
C HIS A 135 -14.55 -24.87 -10.50
N PHE A 136 -13.91 -23.78 -10.10
CA PHE A 136 -13.83 -23.40 -8.69
C PHE A 136 -14.35 -21.98 -8.44
N ARG A 137 -15.05 -21.81 -7.31
CA ARG A 137 -15.60 -20.53 -6.82
C ARG A 137 -15.52 -20.47 -5.30
N ASP A 138 -15.81 -19.31 -4.71
CA ASP A 138 -15.76 -19.18 -3.25
C ASP A 138 -16.83 -20.05 -2.55
N ASN A 139 -16.45 -20.64 -1.42
CA ASN A 139 -17.36 -21.49 -0.65
C ASN A 139 -18.33 -20.61 0.17
N GLY A 140 -19.63 -20.78 -0.08
CA GLY A 140 -20.69 -19.98 0.55
C GLY A 140 -21.28 -18.91 -0.37
N GLU A 141 -20.67 -18.67 -1.53
CA GLU A 141 -21.16 -17.72 -2.52
C GLU A 141 -21.79 -18.41 -3.74
N THR A 142 -22.74 -17.71 -4.37
CA THR A 142 -23.41 -18.17 -5.59
C THR A 142 -22.72 -17.68 -6.87
N GLY A 143 -21.89 -16.63 -6.76
CA GLY A 143 -21.15 -16.06 -7.87
C GLY A 143 -19.84 -16.78 -8.20
N HIS A 144 -19.28 -16.49 -9.38
CA HIS A 144 -17.96 -16.98 -9.83
C HIS A 144 -16.79 -16.08 -9.36
N ALA A 145 -17.08 -15.07 -8.53
CA ALA A 145 -16.05 -14.17 -8.01
C ALA A 145 -15.20 -14.88 -6.96
N LYS A 146 -13.91 -14.52 -6.93
CA LYS A 146 -12.99 -14.90 -5.84
C LYS A 146 -13.26 -14.02 -4.63
N PRO A 147 -12.91 -14.47 -3.40
CA PRO A 147 -12.96 -13.60 -2.23
C PRO A 147 -12.13 -12.32 -2.43
N HIS A 148 -12.52 -11.25 -1.76
CA HIS A 148 -11.76 -10.00 -1.81
C HIS A 148 -10.30 -10.21 -1.36
N GLY A 149 -9.33 -9.75 -2.16
CA GLY A 149 -7.90 -9.89 -1.86
C GLY A 149 -7.26 -11.21 -2.29
N VAL A 150 -8.05 -12.19 -2.73
CA VAL A 150 -7.55 -13.47 -3.27
C VAL A 150 -7.07 -13.29 -4.70
N ARG A 151 -5.84 -13.78 -4.96
CA ARG A 151 -5.23 -13.76 -6.29
C ARG A 151 -5.70 -14.94 -7.13
N GLY A 152 -5.76 -16.13 -6.54
CA GLY A 152 -6.04 -17.38 -7.24
C GLY A 152 -6.05 -18.57 -6.29
N ALA A 153 -6.14 -19.78 -6.85
CA ALA A 153 -6.11 -21.03 -6.11
C ALA A 153 -4.81 -21.79 -6.37
N GLU A 154 -4.20 -22.32 -5.29
CA GLU A 154 -3.25 -23.43 -5.41
C GLU A 154 -4.07 -24.71 -5.56
N ILE A 155 -3.75 -25.49 -6.58
CA ILE A 155 -4.32 -26.80 -6.88
C ILE A 155 -3.23 -27.83 -6.68
N ARG A 156 -3.49 -28.83 -5.84
CA ARG A 156 -2.63 -30.01 -5.70
C ARG A 156 -3.34 -31.27 -6.15
N TRP A 157 -2.60 -32.21 -6.74
CA TRP A 157 -3.16 -33.49 -7.17
C TRP A 157 -2.14 -34.63 -7.19
N ALA A 158 -2.64 -35.87 -7.16
CA ALA A 158 -1.86 -37.08 -7.40
C ALA A 158 -2.76 -38.21 -7.92
N ILE A 159 -2.18 -39.12 -8.72
CA ILE A 159 -2.84 -40.37 -9.11
C ILE A 159 -2.41 -41.43 -8.11
N LEU A 160 -3.36 -41.95 -7.33
CA LEU A 160 -3.09 -42.90 -6.25
C LEU A 160 -4.08 -44.08 -6.34
N GLU A 161 -3.66 -45.25 -5.85
CA GLU A 161 -4.53 -46.43 -5.75
C GLU A 161 -5.45 -46.36 -4.52
N THR A 162 -4.97 -45.74 -3.44
CA THR A 162 -5.71 -45.54 -2.20
C THR A 162 -5.98 -44.05 -1.99
N PRO A 163 -7.14 -43.68 -1.41
CA PRO A 163 -7.41 -42.30 -1.02
C PRO A 163 -6.32 -41.77 -0.08
N PRO A 164 -5.72 -40.60 -0.39
CA PRO A 164 -4.76 -39.98 0.51
C PRO A 164 -5.45 -39.48 1.77
N THR A 165 -4.71 -39.46 2.86
CA THR A 165 -5.17 -38.97 4.17
C THR A 165 -4.70 -37.54 4.45
N ASP A 166 -3.66 -37.09 3.75
CA ASP A 166 -3.08 -35.76 3.89
C ASP A 166 -2.84 -35.06 2.54
N TRP A 167 -2.88 -33.72 2.52
CA TRP A 167 -2.64 -32.92 1.32
C TRP A 167 -1.20 -32.96 0.81
N ASP A 168 -0.23 -33.34 1.65
CA ASP A 168 1.16 -33.52 1.24
C ASP A 168 1.39 -34.81 0.44
N GLU A 169 0.43 -35.74 0.45
CA GLU A 169 0.43 -36.90 -0.46
C GLU A 169 0.09 -36.49 -1.91
N LEU A 170 -0.45 -35.28 -2.12
CA LEU A 170 -0.76 -34.72 -3.44
C LEU A 170 0.50 -34.07 -4.04
N GLN A 171 1.32 -34.90 -4.68
CA GLN A 171 2.69 -34.57 -5.11
C GLN A 171 2.80 -33.50 -6.20
N HIS A 172 1.76 -33.30 -7.00
CA HIS A 172 1.74 -32.25 -8.02
C HIS A 172 1.07 -31.00 -7.46
N SER A 173 1.57 -29.83 -7.86
CA SER A 173 1.00 -28.54 -7.46
C SER A 173 1.11 -27.53 -8.60
N GLU A 174 0.05 -26.77 -8.80
CA GLU A 174 0.00 -25.64 -9.73
C GLU A 174 -0.84 -24.51 -9.13
N PHE A 175 -0.65 -23.29 -9.63
CA PHE A 175 -1.40 -22.13 -9.18
C PHE A 175 -2.15 -21.52 -10.36
N ASP A 176 -3.48 -21.40 -10.23
CA ASP A 176 -4.32 -20.79 -11.24
C ASP A 176 -5.02 -19.53 -10.70
N THR A 177 -5.00 -18.48 -11.52
CA THR A 177 -5.67 -17.22 -11.23
C THR A 177 -7.13 -17.20 -11.69
N GLN A 178 -7.58 -18.17 -12.49
CA GLN A 178 -8.89 -18.19 -13.10
C GLN A 178 -9.46 -19.62 -13.20
N SER A 179 -10.77 -19.74 -13.00
CA SER A 179 -11.51 -20.99 -13.24
C SER A 179 -12.01 -21.03 -14.70
N PRO A 180 -12.01 -22.19 -15.37
CA PRO A 180 -11.59 -23.50 -14.87
C PRO A 180 -10.11 -23.81 -15.08
N PHE A 181 -9.56 -24.65 -14.20
CA PHE A 181 -8.23 -25.26 -14.39
C PHE A 181 -8.38 -26.64 -15.05
N THR A 182 -7.56 -26.93 -16.06
CA THR A 182 -7.67 -28.18 -16.84
C THR A 182 -6.49 -29.10 -16.57
N LEU A 183 -6.77 -30.26 -15.97
CA LEU A 183 -5.82 -31.36 -15.85
C LEU A 183 -5.85 -32.23 -17.11
N THR A 184 -4.69 -32.43 -17.73
CA THR A 184 -4.53 -33.31 -18.90
C THR A 184 -3.63 -34.48 -18.54
N PHE A 185 -4.13 -35.70 -18.78
CA PHE A 185 -3.47 -36.95 -18.42
C PHE A 185 -2.98 -37.69 -19.67
N LYS A 186 -2.08 -38.64 -19.47
CA LYS A 186 -1.59 -39.53 -20.53
C LYS A 186 -2.59 -40.67 -20.78
N GLY A 187 -2.55 -41.24 -21.98
CA GLY A 187 -3.45 -42.35 -22.34
C GLY A 187 -3.38 -43.57 -21.41
N GLY A 188 -2.20 -43.86 -20.84
CA GLY A 188 -2.00 -44.95 -19.88
C GLY A 188 -2.45 -44.65 -18.44
N GLU A 189 -2.94 -43.43 -18.18
CA GLU A 189 -3.48 -43.01 -16.89
C GLU A 189 -5.01 -43.04 -16.87
N ARG A 190 -5.66 -43.34 -18.00
CA ARG A 190 -7.11 -43.53 -18.07
C ARG A 190 -7.56 -44.65 -17.15
N ALA A 191 -8.78 -44.52 -16.63
CA ALA A 191 -9.38 -45.40 -15.63
C ALA A 191 -8.66 -45.44 -14.26
N LYS A 192 -7.60 -44.66 -14.05
CA LYS A 192 -7.04 -44.43 -12.71
C LYS A 192 -7.78 -43.31 -12.00
N THR A 193 -7.70 -43.29 -10.68
CA THR A 193 -8.26 -42.23 -9.84
C THR A 193 -7.22 -41.15 -9.61
N VAL A 194 -7.59 -39.90 -9.90
CA VAL A 194 -6.84 -38.73 -9.46
C VAL A 194 -7.52 -38.13 -8.24
N TYR A 195 -6.72 -37.79 -7.23
CA TYR A 195 -7.13 -37.04 -6.05
C TYR A 195 -6.59 -35.63 -6.14
N PHE A 196 -7.36 -34.64 -5.69
CA PHE A 196 -6.96 -33.25 -5.71
C PHE A 196 -7.60 -32.44 -4.59
N ALA A 197 -6.95 -31.34 -4.23
CA ALA A 197 -7.44 -30.36 -3.27
C ALA A 197 -7.03 -28.96 -3.71
N LEU A 198 -7.81 -27.95 -3.32
CA LEU A 198 -7.54 -26.55 -3.66
C LEU A 198 -7.53 -25.68 -2.40
N ARG A 199 -6.76 -24.59 -2.42
CA ARG A 199 -6.83 -23.52 -1.41
C ARG A 199 -6.63 -22.16 -2.04
N TRP A 200 -7.18 -21.11 -1.42
CA TRP A 200 -6.95 -19.74 -1.88
C TRP A 200 -5.56 -19.23 -1.50
N GLU A 201 -4.99 -18.39 -2.35
CA GLU A 201 -3.78 -17.60 -2.07
C GLU A 201 -4.06 -16.12 -2.35
N ASN A 202 -3.67 -15.23 -1.43
CA ASN A 202 -3.82 -13.80 -1.63
C ASN A 202 -2.68 -13.21 -2.48
N THR A 203 -2.75 -11.91 -2.77
CA THR A 203 -1.74 -11.23 -3.60
C THR A 203 -0.34 -11.16 -2.96
N THR A 204 -0.23 -11.38 -1.65
CA THR A 204 1.02 -11.41 -0.89
C THR A 204 1.59 -12.83 -0.72
N GLY A 205 0.93 -13.85 -1.26
CA GLY A 205 1.36 -15.25 -1.19
C GLY A 205 0.93 -15.99 0.07
N GLU A 206 0.12 -15.37 0.92
CA GLU A 206 -0.44 -16.02 2.11
C GLU A 206 -1.59 -16.92 1.73
N LYS A 207 -1.65 -18.08 2.38
CA LYS A 207 -2.47 -19.21 1.95
C LYS A 207 -3.59 -19.45 2.94
N GLY A 208 -4.78 -19.64 2.40
CA GLY A 208 -5.95 -20.02 3.18
C GLY A 208 -6.00 -21.51 3.52
N PRO A 209 -7.06 -21.95 4.21
CA PRO A 209 -7.28 -23.36 4.51
C PRO A 209 -7.45 -24.18 3.22
N TRP A 210 -7.07 -25.46 3.29
CA TRP A 210 -7.36 -26.43 2.23
C TRP A 210 -8.85 -26.80 2.20
N ALA A 211 -9.37 -26.97 0.99
CA ALA A 211 -10.60 -27.70 0.77
C ALA A 211 -10.40 -29.20 1.05
N GLU A 212 -11.50 -29.92 1.26
CA GLU A 212 -11.49 -31.38 1.37
C GLU A 212 -10.90 -32.02 0.10
N ILE A 213 -10.21 -33.15 0.27
CA ILE A 213 -9.68 -33.90 -0.86
C ILE A 213 -10.85 -34.51 -1.65
N GLN A 214 -10.88 -34.20 -2.93
CA GLN A 214 -11.85 -34.74 -3.88
C GLN A 214 -11.16 -35.69 -4.86
N SER A 215 -11.96 -36.49 -5.57
CA SER A 215 -11.44 -37.46 -6.52
C SER A 215 -12.28 -37.54 -7.79
N ALA A 216 -11.64 -37.91 -8.89
CA ALA A 216 -12.31 -38.25 -10.14
C ALA A 216 -11.60 -39.40 -10.85
N VAL A 217 -12.36 -40.22 -11.58
CA VAL A 217 -11.80 -41.24 -12.47
C VAL A 217 -11.45 -40.56 -13.79
N ILE A 218 -10.23 -40.81 -14.28
CA ILE A 218 -9.75 -40.22 -15.54
C ILE A 218 -10.50 -40.86 -16.72
N PRO A 219 -11.25 -40.07 -17.53
CA PRO A 219 -12.12 -40.57 -18.59
C PRO A 219 -11.35 -41.17 -19.78
#